data_AF-A0A0C2VQF6-F1
#
_entry.id   AF-A0A0C2VQF6-F1
#
_cell.length_a   1.000
_cell.length_b   1.000
_cell.length_c   1.000
_cell.angle_alpha   90.00
_cell.angle_beta   90.00
_cell.angle_gamma   90.00
#
_symmetry.space_group_name_H-M   'P 1'
#
loop_
_entity.id
_entity.type
_entity.pdbx_description
1 polymer ?
#
loop_
_entity_poly.entity_id
_entity_poly.type
_entity_poly.pdbx_seq_one_letter_code
_entity_poly.pdbx_strand_id
1 'polypeptide(L)'
;MNDFEGVSMSVVEESISKTGVTVVIENDSEKEMEYGESYALEKKINGRWYKVPIILKGNHGFEAIAYTVPPSSAVEWKTSWNGLYGTLKNGEYRIVKDVMDFREAGDYDKYNLAAEFEINE
;
A
#
# COMPACT_ATOMS: atom_id res chain seq x y z
N MET A 1 3.29 -2.73 10.19
CA MET A 1 1.97 -3.38 10.37
C MET A 1 1.81 -4.25 9.14
N ASN A 2 1.86 -5.56 9.30
CA ASN A 2 1.57 -6.58 8.30
C ASN A 2 0.84 -7.67 9.09
N ASP A 3 -0.49 -7.68 9.03
CA ASP A 3 -1.33 -8.53 9.89
C ASP A 3 -1.85 -9.79 9.19
N PHE A 4 -1.44 -10.03 7.94
CA PHE A 4 -1.66 -11.29 7.22
C PHE A 4 -0.41 -12.17 7.34
N GLU A 5 -0.52 -13.25 8.10
CA GLU A 5 0.54 -14.26 8.24
C GLU A 5 0.95 -14.85 6.88
N GLY A 6 2.26 -14.88 6.61
CA GLY A 6 2.81 -15.35 5.34
C GLY A 6 2.72 -14.33 4.20
N VAL A 7 2.26 -13.10 4.44
CA VAL A 7 2.21 -12.05 3.42
C VAL A 7 2.97 -10.82 3.89
N SER A 8 3.78 -10.25 3.00
CA SER A 8 4.58 -9.07 3.28
C SER A 8 4.48 -8.04 2.17
N MET A 9 4.84 -6.79 2.49
CA MET A 9 4.97 -5.72 1.53
C MET A 9 6.25 -4.94 1.81
N SER A 10 7.05 -4.70 0.77
CA SER A 10 8.31 -3.97 0.83
C SER A 10 8.37 -2.94 -0.30
N VAL A 11 9.21 -1.91 -0.14
CA VAL A 11 9.42 -0.92 -1.21
C VAL A 11 10.59 -1.34 -2.11
N VAL A 12 10.47 -1.05 -3.39
CA VAL A 12 11.60 -1.10 -4.33
C VAL A 12 12.38 0.21 -4.16
N GLU A 13 13.55 0.16 -3.49
CA GLU A 13 14.28 1.34 -3.02
C GLU A 13 14.57 2.37 -4.12
N GLU A 14 14.97 1.92 -5.32
CA GLU A 14 15.27 2.78 -6.47
C GLU A 14 14.04 3.46 -7.07
N SER A 15 12.83 3.03 -6.71
CA SER A 15 11.58 3.59 -7.19
C SER A 15 11.05 4.74 -6.33
N ILE A 16 11.62 4.93 -5.13
CA ILE A 16 11.17 5.93 -4.16
C ILE A 16 11.35 7.32 -4.76
N SER A 17 10.25 8.07 -4.80
CA SER A 17 10.24 9.46 -5.25
C SER A 17 9.32 10.30 -4.38
N LYS A 18 9.37 11.62 -4.55
CA LYS A 18 8.46 12.55 -3.84
C LYS A 18 6.99 12.38 -4.24
N THR A 19 6.69 11.64 -5.30
CA THR A 19 5.36 11.56 -5.92
C THR A 19 4.84 10.14 -6.12
N GLY A 20 5.63 9.11 -5.79
CA GLY A 20 5.27 7.72 -6.02
C GLY A 20 6.35 6.75 -5.56
N VAL A 21 5.98 5.47 -5.51
CA VAL A 21 6.86 4.34 -5.20
C VAL A 21 6.31 3.09 -5.90
N THR A 22 7.17 2.12 -6.13
CA THR A 22 6.81 0.73 -6.44
C THR A 22 6.97 -0.10 -5.17
N VAL A 23 5.96 -0.90 -4.84
CA VAL A 23 6.05 -1.90 -3.76
C VAL A 23 6.04 -3.30 -4.34
N VAL A 24 6.69 -4.22 -3.65
CA VAL A 24 6.53 -5.66 -3.87
C VAL A 24 5.60 -6.20 -2.80
N ILE A 25 4.57 -6.92 -3.22
CA ILE A 25 3.71 -7.71 -2.34
C ILE A 25 4.11 -9.17 -2.54
N GLU A 26 4.55 -9.82 -1.47
CA GLU A 26 5.00 -11.21 -1.47
C GLU A 26 4.02 -12.05 -0.65
N ASN A 27 3.49 -13.11 -1.26
CA ASN A 27 2.54 -14.02 -0.68
C ASN A 27 3.17 -15.41 -0.55
N ASP A 28 3.76 -15.69 0.61
CA ASP A 28 4.29 -16.99 1.01
C ASP A 28 3.24 -17.87 1.71
N SER A 29 1.98 -17.42 1.75
CA SER A 29 0.87 -18.21 2.28
C SER A 29 0.35 -19.21 1.24
N GLU A 30 -0.47 -20.15 1.70
CA GLU A 30 -1.20 -21.09 0.85
C GLU A 30 -2.52 -20.51 0.28
N LYS A 31 -2.81 -19.23 0.56
CA LYS A 31 -4.06 -18.57 0.21
C LYS A 31 -3.87 -17.66 -0.99
N GLU A 32 -4.89 -17.54 -1.84
CA GLU A 32 -4.95 -16.48 -2.83
C GLU A 32 -5.40 -15.19 -2.15
N MET A 33 -4.68 -14.10 -2.39
CA MET A 33 -5.04 -12.79 -1.84
C MET A 33 -5.46 -11.83 -2.94
N GLU A 34 -6.35 -10.92 -2.60
CA GLU A 34 -6.77 -9.82 -3.46
C GLU A 34 -6.36 -8.47 -2.87
N TYR A 35 -6.05 -7.51 -3.74
CA TYR A 35 -5.85 -6.11 -3.38
C TYR A 35 -6.46 -5.18 -4.42
N GLY A 36 -6.76 -3.94 -4.01
CA GLY A 36 -7.31 -2.91 -4.90
C GLY A 36 -6.36 -1.74 -5.14
N GLU A 37 -6.85 -0.74 -5.88
CA GLU A 37 -6.11 0.51 -6.15
C GLU A 37 -6.01 1.44 -4.94
N SER A 38 -6.86 1.24 -3.92
CA SER A 38 -6.85 2.08 -2.72
C SER A 38 -5.60 1.91 -1.86
N TYR A 39 -5.13 3.01 -1.31
CA TYR A 39 -4.04 3.05 -0.34
C TYR A 39 -4.16 4.30 0.55
N ALA A 40 -3.46 4.25 1.69
CA ALA A 40 -3.22 5.41 2.53
C ALA A 40 -1.72 5.68 2.66
N LEU A 41 -1.35 6.96 2.76
CA LEU A 41 -0.01 7.37 3.14
C LEU A 41 -0.01 7.81 4.60
N GLU A 42 1.01 7.41 5.33
CA GLU A 42 1.23 7.86 6.70
C GLU A 42 2.65 8.38 6.87
N LYS A 43 2.81 9.46 7.63
CA LYS A 43 4.09 10.05 7.98
C LYS A 43 4.43 9.74 9.42
N LYS A 44 5.71 9.43 9.68
CA LYS A 44 6.22 9.27 11.04
C LYS A 44 6.55 10.65 11.63
N ILE A 45 5.98 10.95 12.79
CA ILE A 45 6.24 12.18 13.55
C ILE A 45 6.41 11.78 15.02
N ASN A 46 7.57 12.07 15.60
CA ASN A 46 7.90 11.73 17.00
C ASN A 46 7.63 10.25 17.35
N GLY A 47 8.03 9.34 16.46
CA GLY A 47 7.86 7.89 16.63
C GLY A 47 6.44 7.36 16.44
N ARG A 48 5.48 8.18 16.01
CA ARG A 48 4.10 7.77 15.74
C ARG A 48 3.71 8.01 14.29
N TRP A 49 2.82 7.18 13.76
CA TRP A 49 2.31 7.26 12.39
C TRP A 49 1.05 8.12 12.33
N TYR A 50 1.01 9.04 11.36
CA TYR A 50 -0.11 9.95 11.13
C TYR A 50 -0.51 9.93 9.65
N LYS A 51 -1.81 9.81 9.36
CA LYS A 51 -2.32 9.90 7.99
C LYS A 51 -1.93 11.21 7.32
N VAL A 52 -1.36 11.12 6.13
CA VAL A 52 -1.14 12.27 5.25
C VAL A 52 -2.51 12.70 4.71
N PRO A 53 -2.91 13.97 4.83
CA PRO A 53 -4.18 14.44 4.27
C PRO A 53 -4.16 14.45 2.74
N ILE A 54 -5.26 14.02 2.12
CA ILE A 54 -5.49 14.20 0.69
C ILE A 54 -5.72 15.69 0.42
N ILE A 55 -4.99 16.25 -0.55
CA ILE A 55 -5.03 17.67 -0.92
C ILE A 55 -5.99 17.96 -2.09
N LEU A 56 -6.37 16.92 -2.84
CA LEU A 56 -7.30 17.03 -3.96
C LEU A 56 -8.66 17.52 -3.46
N LYS A 57 -9.16 18.61 -4.06
CA LYS A 57 -10.47 19.18 -3.74
C LYS A 57 -11.56 18.47 -4.54
N GLY A 58 -12.69 18.21 -3.90
CA GLY A 58 -13.84 17.54 -4.52
C GLY A 58 -13.83 16.02 -4.27
N ASN A 59 -14.70 15.32 -5.00
CA ASN A 59 -14.79 13.87 -4.90
C ASN A 59 -13.55 13.23 -5.52
N HIS A 60 -12.93 12.33 -4.78
CA HIS A 60 -11.90 11.43 -5.26
C HIS A 60 -12.34 10.00 -4.96
N GLY A 61 -11.81 9.07 -5.73
CA GLY A 61 -12.08 7.65 -5.58
C GLY A 61 -11.00 6.85 -6.29
N PHE A 62 -10.94 5.58 -5.93
CA PHE A 62 -10.11 4.60 -6.61
C PHE A 62 -10.99 3.77 -7.54
N GLU A 63 -10.42 3.30 -8.64
CA GLU A 63 -11.08 2.29 -9.45
C GLU A 63 -11.26 1.01 -8.61
N ALA A 64 -12.44 0.41 -8.68
CA ALA A 64 -12.77 -0.80 -7.93
C ALA A 64 -12.27 -2.05 -8.69
N ILE A 65 -10.96 -2.13 -8.89
CA ILE A 65 -10.29 -3.29 -9.48
C ILE A 65 -9.80 -4.21 -8.37
N ALA A 66 -10.00 -5.51 -8.54
CA ALA A 66 -9.44 -6.56 -7.68
C ALA A 66 -8.30 -7.26 -8.42
N TYR A 67 -7.08 -7.11 -7.91
CA TYR A 67 -5.89 -7.80 -8.40
C TYR A 67 -5.58 -8.97 -7.48
N THR A 68 -5.23 -10.11 -8.05
CA THR A 68 -4.88 -11.34 -7.32
C THR A 68 -3.37 -11.47 -7.15
N VAL A 69 -2.93 -11.98 -5.99
CA VAL A 69 -1.58 -12.49 -5.77
C VAL A 69 -1.70 -13.97 -5.40
N PRO A 70 -1.36 -14.89 -6.31
CA PRO A 70 -1.42 -16.33 -6.04
C PRO A 70 -0.55 -16.76 -4.84
N PRO A 71 -0.81 -17.94 -4.26
CA PRO A 71 0.09 -18.56 -3.29
C PRO A 71 1.52 -18.69 -3.81
N SER A 72 2.51 -18.55 -2.92
CA SER A 72 3.95 -18.65 -3.21
C SER A 72 4.38 -17.79 -4.40
N SER A 73 3.87 -16.55 -4.48
CA SER A 73 4.16 -15.63 -5.57
C SER A 73 4.34 -14.19 -5.08
N ALA A 74 4.88 -13.34 -5.95
CA ALA A 74 5.04 -11.92 -5.68
C ALA A 74 4.60 -11.07 -6.87
N VAL A 75 4.13 -9.86 -6.59
CA VAL A 75 3.76 -8.87 -7.60
C VAL A 75 4.34 -7.50 -7.27
N GLU A 76 4.67 -6.75 -8.31
CA GLU A 76 4.99 -5.33 -8.19
C GLU A 76 3.72 -4.50 -8.38
N TRP A 77 3.48 -3.54 -7.49
CA TRP A 77 2.45 -2.53 -7.64
C TRP A 77 3.08 -1.13 -7.61
N LYS A 78 3.04 -0.46 -8.76
CA LYS A 78 3.56 0.88 -8.95
C LYS A 78 2.45 1.90 -8.76
N THR A 79 2.67 2.87 -7.86
CA THR A 79 1.68 3.91 -7.58
C THR A 79 2.27 5.32 -7.69
N SER A 80 1.42 6.25 -8.11
CA SER A 80 1.68 7.69 -8.09
C SER A 80 0.60 8.38 -7.27
N TRP A 81 1.01 9.10 -6.24
CA TRP A 81 0.13 9.86 -5.36
C TRP A 81 0.06 11.35 -5.73
N ASN A 82 0.75 11.80 -6.78
CA ASN A 82 0.82 13.22 -7.13
C ASN A 82 -0.58 13.87 -7.24
N GLY A 83 -1.56 13.17 -7.81
CA GLY A 83 -2.93 13.67 -7.95
C GLY A 83 -3.71 13.77 -6.65
N LEU A 84 -3.36 13.00 -5.61
CA LEU A 84 -4.08 12.92 -4.35
C LEU A 84 -3.39 13.69 -3.22
N TYR A 85 -2.07 13.53 -3.10
CA TYR A 85 -1.26 14.05 -2.00
C TYR A 85 -0.22 15.08 -2.46
N GLY A 86 -0.04 15.27 -3.78
CA GLY A 86 0.98 16.14 -4.34
C GLY A 86 2.39 15.61 -4.14
N THR A 87 3.36 16.53 -4.06
CA THR A 87 4.76 16.23 -3.79
C THR A 87 5.01 16.19 -2.29
N LEU A 88 5.44 15.03 -1.77
CA LEU A 88 5.80 14.87 -0.37
C LEU A 88 7.15 15.55 -0.07
N LYS A 89 7.26 16.08 1.15
CA LYS A 89 8.54 16.58 1.69
C LYS A 89 9.39 15.41 2.20
N ASN A 90 10.68 15.66 2.43
CA ASN A 90 11.56 14.67 3.03
C ASN A 90 11.04 14.15 4.38
N GLY A 91 11.44 12.93 4.71
CA GLY A 91 11.14 12.24 5.97
C GLY A 91 10.71 10.78 5.79
N GLU A 92 10.39 10.15 6.92
CA GLU A 92 9.92 8.76 7.01
C GLU A 92 8.42 8.65 6.76
N TYR A 93 8.04 7.78 5.83
CA TYR A 93 6.67 7.48 5.45
C TYR A 93 6.43 5.97 5.44
N ARG A 94 5.15 5.61 5.38
CA ARG A 94 4.73 4.28 4.98
C ARG A 94 3.52 4.37 4.08
N ILE A 95 3.45 3.44 3.14
CA ILE A 95 2.24 3.18 2.37
C ILE A 95 1.50 2.02 3.03
N VAL A 96 0.20 2.18 3.25
CA VAL A 96 -0.68 1.17 3.84
C VAL A 96 -1.67 0.72 2.78
N LYS A 97 -1.80 -0.59 2.63
CA LYS A 97 -2.65 -1.23 1.63
C LYS A 97 -3.58 -2.23 2.30
N ASP A 98 -4.86 -2.14 1.97
CA ASP A 98 -5.84 -3.15 2.35
C ASP A 98 -5.70 -4.34 1.40
N VAL A 99 -5.68 -5.54 1.96
CA VAL A 99 -5.68 -6.80 1.21
C VAL A 99 -6.73 -7.75 1.80
N MET A 100 -7.16 -8.72 1.00
CA MET A 100 -8.25 -9.62 1.35
C MET A 100 -7.92 -11.07 1.02
N ASP A 101 -8.31 -11.98 1.90
CA ASP A 101 -8.45 -13.41 1.59
C ASP A 101 -9.90 -13.60 1.12
N PHE A 102 -10.14 -13.47 -0.18
CA PHE A 102 -11.47 -13.53 -0.76
C PHE A 102 -11.83 -14.98 -1.13
N ARG A 103 -12.91 -15.49 -0.55
CA ARG A 103 -13.39 -16.86 -0.80
C ARG A 103 -14.71 -16.85 -1.56
N GLU A 104 -15.66 -16.03 -1.11
CA GLU A 104 -16.90 -15.75 -1.84
C GLU A 104 -17.56 -14.45 -1.35
N ALA A 105 -18.65 -14.04 -2.02
CA ALA A 105 -19.39 -12.84 -1.64
C ALA A 105 -19.94 -12.95 -0.21
N GLY A 106 -19.38 -12.15 0.70
CA GLY A 106 -19.74 -12.17 2.12
C GLY A 106 -18.88 -13.10 2.99
N ASP A 107 -17.96 -13.86 2.38
CA ASP A 107 -16.94 -14.65 3.08
C ASP A 107 -15.54 -14.21 2.64
N TYR A 108 -14.96 -13.30 3.42
CA TYR A 108 -13.60 -12.81 3.23
C TYR A 108 -13.06 -12.27 4.54
N ASP A 109 -11.73 -12.34 4.69
CA ASP A 109 -11.01 -11.64 5.75
C ASP A 109 -10.27 -10.44 5.19
N LYS A 110 -10.15 -9.37 5.98
CA LYS A 110 -9.43 -8.14 5.61
C LYS A 110 -8.18 -7.97 6.46
N TYR A 111 -7.13 -7.54 5.81
CA TYR A 111 -5.80 -7.35 6.37
C TYR A 111 -5.20 -6.03 5.89
N ASN A 112 -4.23 -5.51 6.62
CA ASN A 112 -3.41 -4.36 6.27
C ASN A 112 -1.94 -4.75 6.12
N LEU A 113 -1.37 -4.41 4.98
CA LEU A 113 0.07 -4.41 4.75
C LEU A 113 0.61 -2.99 4.80
N ALA A 114 1.84 -2.83 5.28
CA ALA A 114 2.55 -1.56 5.27
C ALA A 114 4.02 -1.73 4.90
N ALA A 115 4.47 -0.90 3.97
CA ALA A 115 5.87 -0.77 3.60
C ALA A 115 6.36 0.63 3.98
N GLU A 116 7.41 0.67 4.81
CA GLU A 116 8.05 1.91 5.26
C GLU A 116 9.10 2.34 4.24
N PHE A 117 9.27 3.64 4.05
CA PHE A 117 10.26 4.22 3.14
C PHE A 117 10.68 5.62 3.61
N GLU A 118 11.87 6.05 3.20
CA GLU A 118 12.37 7.38 3.48
C GLU A 118 12.53 8.19 2.19
N ILE A 119 12.03 9.42 2.20
CA ILE A 119 12.30 10.40 1.13
C ILE A 119 13.46 11.27 1.59
N ASN A 120 14.59 11.09 0.92
CA ASN A 120 15.81 11.88 1.10
C ASN A 120 16.02 12.82 -0.11
N GLU A 121 16.89 13.82 0.07
CA GLU A 121 17.25 14.79 -0.98
C GLU A 121 18.04 14.17 -2.13
#